data_AF-A0A502FCP1-F1
#
_entry.id   AF-A0A502FCP1-F1
#
_cell.length_a   1.000
_cell.length_b   1.000
_cell.length_c   1.000
_cell.angle_alpha   90.00
_cell.angle_beta   90.00
_cell.angle_gamma   90.00
#
_symmetry.space_group_name_H-M   'P 1'
#
loop_
_entity.id
_entity.type
_entity.pdbx_description
1 polymer ?
#
loop_
_entity_poly.entity_id
_entity_poly.type
_entity_poly.pdbx_seq_one_letter_code
_entity_poly.pdbx_strand_id
1 'polypeptide(L)'
;MKKQSRSAKKRKVRETRRLHAVGQPLTSLSSFKVLSRAFSNDPNNVLERSRPNHRTDGSAHIEVPLIDFGATGQRISAGGLRLQAAVASVEYTGSQLALRAIGAWYNVYGYRAPDLGGIAPEGFTASVDKLPSVRAAQASGA
;
A
#
# COMPACT_ATOMS: atom_id res chain seq x y z
N MET A 1 16.10 30.65 -26.76
CA MET A 1 16.14 29.17 -26.76
C MET A 1 15.09 28.44 -25.89
N LYS A 2 14.38 29.06 -24.93
CA LYS A 2 13.40 28.36 -24.05
C LYS A 2 12.14 27.79 -24.73
N LYS A 3 11.74 28.29 -25.91
CA LYS A 3 10.51 27.82 -26.61
C LYS A 3 10.65 26.39 -27.19
N GLN A 4 11.85 26.01 -27.63
CA GLN A 4 12.06 24.70 -28.26
C GLN A 4 12.03 23.54 -27.25
N SER A 5 12.54 23.72 -26.03
CA SER A 5 12.52 22.65 -25.02
C SER A 5 11.11 22.33 -24.49
N ARG A 6 10.23 23.34 -24.42
CA ARG A 6 8.81 23.14 -24.07
C ARG A 6 8.06 22.34 -25.14
N SER A 7 8.38 22.56 -26.41
CA SER A 7 7.79 21.79 -27.52
C SER A 7 8.24 20.32 -27.50
N ALA A 8 9.54 20.07 -27.27
CA ALA A 8 10.08 18.73 -27.13
C ALA A 8 9.46 17.97 -25.94
N LYS A 9 9.29 18.64 -24.79
CA LYS A 9 8.65 18.05 -23.61
C LYS A 9 7.18 17.69 -23.86
N LYS A 10 6.43 18.57 -24.54
CA LYS A 10 5.04 18.28 -24.96
C LYS A 10 4.94 17.11 -25.94
N ARG A 11 5.88 17.00 -26.89
CA ARG A 11 5.97 15.86 -27.82
C ARG A 11 6.22 14.53 -27.09
N LYS A 12 7.23 14.48 -26.21
CA LYS A 12 7.54 13.28 -25.41
C LYS A 12 6.37 12.81 -24.55
N VAL A 13 5.66 13.73 -23.90
CA VAL A 13 4.46 13.40 -23.09
C VAL A 13 3.32 12.87 -23.96
N ARG A 14 3.17 13.37 -25.19
CA ARG A 14 2.19 12.86 -26.16
C ARG A 14 2.54 11.45 -26.63
N GLU A 15 3.82 11.16 -26.78
CA GLU A 15 4.35 9.89 -27.25
C GLU A 15 4.20 8.78 -26.20
N THR A 16 4.49 9.08 -24.93
CA THR A 16 4.23 8.14 -23.81
C THR A 16 2.73 7.82 -23.67
N ARG A 17 1.85 8.80 -23.94
CA ARG A 17 0.39 8.60 -23.87
C ARG A 17 -0.14 7.66 -24.95
N ARG A 18 0.53 7.57 -26.11
CA ARG A 18 0.15 6.64 -27.19
C ARG A 18 0.55 5.20 -26.88
N LEU A 19 1.64 5.01 -26.15
CA LEU A 19 2.14 3.68 -25.79
C LEU A 19 1.24 2.96 -24.77
N HIS A 20 0.50 3.69 -23.93
CA HIS A 20 -0.45 3.12 -22.97
C HIS A 20 -1.86 2.84 -23.55
N ALA A 21 -2.10 3.19 -24.82
CA ALA A 21 -3.32 2.77 -25.54
C ALA A 21 -3.18 1.38 -26.19
N VAL A 22 -2.01 0.76 -26.03
CA VAL A 22 -1.68 -0.55 -26.58
C VAL A 22 -2.25 -1.61 -25.64
N GLY A 23 -2.95 -2.57 -26.22
CA GLY A 23 -3.47 -3.76 -25.53
C GLY A 23 -2.48 -4.35 -24.56
N GLN A 24 -2.96 -4.79 -23.40
CA GLN A 24 -2.13 -5.56 -22.48
C GLN A 24 -1.84 -6.91 -23.15
N PRO A 25 -0.57 -7.30 -23.35
CA PRO A 25 -0.25 -8.62 -23.86
C PRO A 25 -0.54 -9.66 -22.78
N LEU A 26 -1.46 -10.57 -23.03
CA LEU A 26 -1.66 -11.75 -22.19
C LEU A 26 -0.73 -12.84 -22.68
N THR A 27 0.25 -13.22 -21.86
CA THR A 27 1.15 -14.34 -22.14
C THR A 27 0.85 -15.48 -21.19
N SER A 28 0.84 -16.70 -21.72
CA SER A 28 0.66 -17.91 -20.95
C SER A 28 1.78 -18.88 -21.31
N LEU A 29 2.44 -19.41 -20.29
CA LEU A 29 3.46 -20.44 -20.42
C LEU A 29 3.05 -21.61 -19.52
N SER A 30 2.78 -22.75 -20.13
CA SER A 30 2.46 -24.00 -19.44
C SER A 30 3.56 -25.00 -19.73
N SER A 31 4.07 -25.64 -18.69
CA SER A 31 5.04 -26.72 -18.83
C SER A 31 4.61 -27.89 -17.97
N PHE A 32 4.65 -29.07 -18.56
CA PHE A 32 4.32 -30.31 -17.87
C PHE A 32 5.43 -31.32 -18.09
N LYS A 33 5.77 -32.01 -17.00
CA LYS A 33 6.76 -33.07 -16.95
C LYS A 33 6.14 -34.29 -16.30
N VAL A 34 6.23 -35.43 -16.98
CA VAL A 34 5.78 -36.70 -16.42
C VAL A 34 6.91 -37.26 -15.54
N LEU A 35 6.65 -37.40 -14.23
CA LEU A 35 7.65 -37.91 -13.27
C LEU A 35 7.82 -39.43 -13.36
N SER A 36 6.73 -40.17 -13.53
CA SER A 36 6.75 -41.63 -13.63
C SER A 36 5.51 -42.14 -14.36
N ARG A 37 5.61 -43.33 -14.95
CA ARG A 37 4.50 -44.05 -15.61
C ARG A 37 4.57 -45.52 -15.24
N ALA A 38 3.42 -46.18 -15.12
CA ALA A 38 3.33 -47.58 -14.70
C ALA A 38 4.13 -48.55 -15.59
N PHE A 39 4.30 -48.23 -16.88
CA PHE A 39 5.08 -49.01 -17.86
C PHE A 39 6.20 -48.17 -18.48
N SER A 40 6.84 -47.32 -17.68
CA SER A 40 7.98 -46.53 -18.15
C SER A 40 9.14 -47.46 -18.54
N ASN A 41 9.71 -47.26 -19.74
CA ASN A 41 10.94 -47.93 -20.19
C ASN A 41 10.82 -49.42 -20.56
N ASP A 42 9.60 -49.94 -20.80
CA ASP A 42 9.41 -51.28 -21.36
C ASP A 42 9.79 -51.32 -22.87
N PRO A 43 10.78 -52.12 -23.29
CA PRO A 43 11.23 -52.18 -24.68
C PRO A 43 10.14 -52.64 -25.67
N ASN A 44 9.13 -53.38 -25.18
CA ASN A 44 8.04 -53.90 -26.02
C ASN A 44 6.85 -52.94 -26.15
N ASN A 45 6.82 -51.84 -25.37
CA ASN A 45 5.70 -50.89 -25.37
C ASN A 45 5.99 -49.63 -26.21
N VAL A 46 5.74 -49.72 -27.51
CA VAL A 46 5.98 -48.65 -28.49
C VAL A 46 5.09 -47.42 -28.27
N LEU A 47 3.87 -47.62 -27.74
CA LEU A 47 2.90 -46.54 -27.48
C LEU A 47 3.34 -45.63 -26.33
N GLU A 48 3.89 -46.19 -25.25
CA GLU A 48 4.36 -45.39 -24.12
C GLU A 48 5.66 -44.63 -24.44
N ARG A 49 6.53 -45.23 -25.28
CA ARG A 49 7.82 -44.64 -25.68
C ARG A 49 7.70 -43.46 -26.64
N SER A 50 6.64 -43.41 -27.44
CA SER A 50 6.38 -42.31 -28.38
C SER A 50 5.75 -41.08 -27.72
N ARG A 51 5.17 -41.24 -26.52
CA ARG A 51 4.51 -40.14 -25.80
C ARG A 51 5.53 -39.21 -25.15
N PRO A 52 5.45 -37.88 -25.37
CA PRO A 52 6.38 -36.91 -24.81
C PRO A 52 6.46 -36.98 -23.28
N ASN A 53 7.68 -37.00 -22.75
CA ASN A 53 7.92 -36.97 -21.29
C ASN A 53 7.87 -35.56 -20.71
N HIS A 54 8.03 -34.55 -21.57
CA HIS A 54 7.87 -33.15 -21.27
C HIS A 54 7.19 -32.46 -22.45
N ARG A 55 6.39 -31.45 -22.17
CA ARG A 55 5.91 -30.52 -23.19
C ARG A 55 5.72 -29.14 -22.55
N THR A 56 6.12 -28.14 -23.32
CA THR A 56 6.04 -26.74 -22.94
C THR A 56 5.25 -26.03 -24.03
N ASP A 57 4.10 -25.50 -23.66
CA ASP A 57 3.22 -24.73 -24.52
C ASP A 57 3.29 -23.26 -24.10
N GLY A 58 3.61 -22.39 -25.05
CA GLY A 58 3.60 -20.94 -24.86
C GLY A 58 2.60 -20.29 -25.80
N SER A 59 1.79 -19.37 -25.29
CA SER A 59 0.89 -18.54 -26.10
C SER A 59 1.00 -17.07 -25.71
N ALA A 60 0.80 -16.20 -26.69
CA ALA A 60 0.76 -14.75 -26.50
C ALA A 60 -0.45 -14.18 -27.25
N HIS A 61 -1.23 -13.34 -26.57
CA HIS A 61 -2.42 -12.70 -27.11
C HIS A 61 -2.33 -11.19 -26.89
N ILE A 62 -2.71 -10.41 -27.91
CA ILE A 62 -2.70 -8.94 -27.87
C ILE A 62 -4.05 -8.44 -28.34
N GLU A 63 -4.77 -7.72 -27.48
CA GLU A 63 -6.07 -7.14 -27.78
C GLU A 63 -5.97 -5.64 -28.03
N VAL A 64 -6.23 -5.18 -29.26
CA VAL A 64 -6.22 -3.75 -29.58
C VAL A 64 -7.63 -3.32 -29.96
N PRO A 65 -8.23 -2.34 -29.26
CA PRO A 65 -9.53 -1.82 -29.67
C PRO A 65 -9.38 -1.07 -31.01
N LEU A 66 -10.15 -1.49 -32.02
CA LEU A 66 -10.15 -0.84 -33.35
C LEU A 66 -10.81 0.55 -33.30
N ILE A 67 -11.87 0.69 -32.50
CA ILE A 67 -12.61 1.93 -32.30
C ILE A 67 -12.99 2.04 -30.83
N ASP A 68 -12.56 3.10 -30.14
CA ASP A 68 -12.66 3.25 -28.68
C ASP A 68 -13.44 4.50 -28.23
N PHE A 69 -13.91 5.33 -29.15
CA PHE A 69 -14.70 6.56 -28.88
C PHE A 69 -14.17 7.46 -27.74
N GLY A 70 -12.86 7.44 -27.49
CA GLY A 70 -12.22 8.22 -26.43
C GLY A 70 -12.34 7.63 -25.03
N ALA A 71 -12.87 6.42 -24.84
CA ALA A 71 -13.01 5.79 -23.53
C ALA A 71 -11.64 5.58 -22.86
N THR A 72 -10.61 5.15 -23.59
CA THR A 72 -9.23 5.07 -23.08
C THR A 72 -8.70 6.44 -22.65
N GLY A 73 -8.99 7.49 -23.42
CA GLY A 73 -8.61 8.86 -23.07
C GLY A 73 -9.23 9.32 -21.75
N GLN A 74 -10.52 9.03 -21.54
CA GLN A 74 -11.21 9.31 -20.29
C GLN A 74 -10.66 8.48 -19.12
N ARG A 75 -10.39 7.19 -19.32
CA ARG A 75 -9.77 6.31 -18.31
C ARG A 75 -8.41 6.82 -17.86
N ILE A 76 -7.55 7.22 -18.80
CA ILE A 76 -6.24 7.82 -18.51
C ILE A 76 -6.39 9.12 -17.73
N SER A 77 -7.34 9.99 -18.13
CA SER A 77 -7.60 11.24 -17.42
C SER A 77 -8.06 11.00 -15.98
N ALA A 78 -9.02 10.10 -15.78
CA ALA A 78 -9.51 9.70 -14.47
C ALA A 78 -8.39 9.09 -13.61
N GLY A 79 -7.52 8.26 -14.20
CA GLY A 79 -6.33 7.74 -13.53
C GLY A 79 -5.36 8.84 -13.07
N GLY A 80 -5.13 9.85 -13.91
CA GLY A 80 -4.32 11.01 -13.57
C GLY A 80 -4.90 11.83 -12.40
N LEU A 81 -6.21 12.03 -12.39
CA LEU A 81 -6.90 12.71 -11.27
C LEU A 81 -6.79 11.90 -9.98
N ARG A 82 -6.93 10.56 -10.04
CA ARG A 82 -6.72 9.67 -8.88
C ARG A 82 -5.29 9.74 -8.36
N LEU A 83 -4.29 9.81 -9.25
CA LEU A 83 -2.89 9.96 -8.86
C LEU A 83 -2.65 11.30 -8.15
N GLN A 84 -3.19 12.40 -8.68
CA GLN A 84 -3.08 13.71 -8.03
C GLN A 84 -3.75 13.71 -6.65
N ALA A 85 -4.94 13.12 -6.53
CA ALA A 85 -5.62 12.98 -5.25
C ALA A 85 -4.81 12.13 -4.25
N ALA A 86 -4.16 11.05 -4.71
CA ALA A 86 -3.30 10.23 -3.86
C ALA A 86 -2.09 11.02 -3.32
N VAL A 87 -1.46 11.85 -4.16
CA VAL A 87 -0.36 12.72 -3.72
C VAL A 87 -0.83 13.70 -2.64
N ALA A 88 -1.95 14.38 -2.85
CA ALA A 88 -2.53 15.28 -1.85
C ALA A 88 -2.90 14.56 -0.54
N SER A 89 -3.37 13.31 -0.64
CA SER A 89 -3.68 12.47 0.53
C SER A 89 -2.43 12.11 1.35
N VAL A 90 -1.28 11.86 0.70
CA VAL A 90 0.00 11.62 1.37
C VAL A 90 0.44 12.88 2.13
N GLU A 91 0.37 14.05 1.50
CA GLU A 91 0.73 15.32 2.14
C GLU A 91 -0.15 15.59 3.38
N TYR A 92 -1.47 15.42 3.24
CA TYR A 92 -2.41 15.57 4.34
C TYR A 92 -2.12 14.60 5.50
N THR A 93 -1.84 13.33 5.18
CA THR A 93 -1.49 12.31 6.18
C THR A 93 -0.20 12.67 6.92
N GLY A 94 0.80 13.19 6.18
CA GLY A 94 2.03 13.72 6.77
C GLY A 94 1.77 14.85 7.76
N SER A 95 0.92 15.81 7.41
CA SER A 95 0.52 16.91 8.33
C SER A 95 -0.17 16.39 9.59
N GLN A 96 -1.10 15.44 9.45
CA GLN A 96 -1.79 14.83 10.59
C GLN A 96 -0.82 14.07 11.51
N LEU A 97 0.14 13.35 10.92
CA LEU A 97 1.16 12.64 11.69
C LEU A 97 2.06 13.61 12.45
N ALA A 98 2.47 14.72 11.83
CA ALA A 98 3.28 15.75 12.48
C ALA A 98 2.53 16.37 13.68
N LEU A 99 1.25 16.73 13.52
CA LEU A 99 0.43 17.26 14.62
C LEU A 99 0.27 16.24 15.76
N ARG A 100 0.05 14.96 15.44
CA ARG A 100 -0.03 13.89 16.44
C ARG A 100 1.30 13.68 17.15
N ALA A 101 2.42 13.77 16.45
CA ALA A 101 3.75 13.66 17.04
C ALA A 101 4.04 14.80 18.02
N ILE A 102 3.68 16.05 17.67
CA ILE A 102 3.78 17.20 18.56
C ILE A 102 2.88 17.01 19.79
N GLY A 103 1.62 16.59 19.60
CA GLY A 103 0.71 16.29 20.70
C GLY A 103 1.25 15.19 21.62
N ALA A 104 1.80 14.12 21.06
CA ALA A 104 2.43 13.04 21.84
C ALA A 104 3.65 13.53 22.63
N TRP A 105 4.47 14.42 22.05
CA TRP A 105 5.60 15.04 22.74
C TRP A 105 5.12 15.85 23.95
N TYR A 106 4.12 16.71 23.78
CA TYR A 106 3.52 17.46 24.90
C TYR A 106 2.90 16.55 25.96
N ASN A 107 2.25 15.46 25.56
CA ASN A 107 1.70 14.49 26.51
C ASN A 107 2.80 13.87 27.38
N VAL A 108 3.91 13.41 26.78
CA VAL A 108 5.02 12.81 27.54
C VAL A 108 5.66 13.81 28.50
N TYR A 109 5.88 15.06 28.07
CA TYR A 109 6.43 16.09 28.95
C TYR A 109 5.44 16.52 30.04
N GLY A 110 4.15 16.59 29.75
CA GLY A 110 3.11 16.86 30.74
C GLY A 110 3.02 15.77 31.81
N TYR A 111 3.20 14.50 31.43
CA TYR A 111 3.28 13.39 32.39
C TYR A 111 4.61 13.31 33.14
N ARG A 112 5.71 13.88 32.61
CA ARG A 112 7.03 13.91 33.27
C ARG A 112 7.25 15.15 34.16
N ALA A 113 6.42 16.18 34.00
CA ALA A 113 6.48 17.41 34.79
C ALA A 113 6.32 17.22 36.32
N PRO A 114 5.53 16.26 36.83
CA PRO A 114 5.45 16.02 38.28
C PRO A 114 6.78 15.62 38.92
N ASP A 115 7.66 14.94 38.17
CA ASP A 115 8.89 14.35 38.71
C ASP A 115 10.12 15.27 38.60
N LEU A 116 10.03 16.37 37.83
CA LEU A 116 11.12 17.31 37.52
C LEU A 116 10.91 18.73 38.05
N GLY A 117 9.94 18.94 38.96
CA GLY A 117 9.80 20.20 39.70
C GLY A 117 8.94 21.28 39.02
N GLY A 118 7.94 20.90 38.23
CA GLY A 118 7.01 21.83 37.61
C GLY A 118 5.55 21.40 37.77
N ILE A 119 4.84 22.05 38.70
CA ILE A 119 3.39 22.05 38.88
C ILE A 119 2.79 20.67 39.24
N ALA A 120 2.78 20.36 40.53
CA ALA A 120 1.91 19.30 41.05
C ALA A 120 0.43 19.73 40.90
N PRO A 121 -0.50 18.85 40.49
CA PRO A 121 -1.91 19.13 40.62
C PRO A 121 -2.26 19.14 42.11
N GLU A 122 -2.40 20.35 42.67
CA GLU A 122 -2.80 20.66 44.05
C GLU A 122 -4.06 19.89 44.53
N GLY A 123 -4.82 19.27 43.62
CA GLY A 123 -5.99 18.46 43.95
C GLY A 123 -5.71 17.04 44.49
N PHE A 124 -4.59 16.41 44.13
CA PHE A 124 -4.32 15.03 44.55
C PHE A 124 -3.73 14.95 45.97
N THR A 125 -2.77 15.81 46.29
CA THR A 125 -2.15 15.86 47.64
C THR A 125 -3.13 16.34 48.71
N ALA A 126 -4.01 17.30 48.39
CA ALA A 126 -5.09 17.75 49.28
C ALA A 126 -6.14 16.66 49.56
N SER A 127 -6.25 15.65 48.69
CA SER A 127 -7.13 14.50 48.89
C SER A 127 -6.48 13.43 49.78
N VAL A 128 -5.15 13.25 49.68
CA VAL A 128 -4.39 12.30 50.51
C VAL A 128 -4.25 12.79 51.95
N ASP A 129 -4.10 14.10 52.17
CA ASP A 129 -3.98 14.72 53.50
C ASP A 129 -5.30 14.66 54.32
N LYS A 130 -6.44 14.43 53.66
CA LYS A 130 -7.75 14.23 54.30
C LYS A 130 -8.03 12.79 54.74
N LEU A 131 -7.21 11.81 54.33
CA LEU A 131 -7.45 10.41 54.65
C LEU A 131 -7.28 10.04 56.14
N PRO A 132 -6.33 10.62 56.91
CA PRO A 132 -6.20 10.32 58.34
C PRO A 132 -7.36 10.90 59.18
N SER A 133 -7.86 12.08 58.83
CA SER A 133 -8.90 12.78 59.60
C SER A 133 -10.31 12.24 59.36
N VAL A 134 -10.60 11.73 58.16
CA VAL A 134 -11.88 11.08 57.86
C VAL A 134 -12.01 9.72 58.57
N ARG A 135 -10.90 8.97 58.71
CA ARG A 135 -10.89 7.71 59.47
C ARG A 135 -11.04 7.93 60.98
N ALA A 136 -10.47 9.01 61.51
CA ALA A 136 -10.64 9.40 62.91
C ALA A 136 -12.08 9.86 63.22
N ALA A 137 -12.71 10.60 62.30
CA ALA A 137 -14.10 11.04 62.45
C ALA A 137 -15.13 9.90 62.31
N GLN A 138 -14.84 8.86 61.54
CA GLN A 138 -15.69 7.65 61.47
C GLN A 138 -15.52 6.71 62.67
N ALA A 139 -14.39 6.77 63.39
CA ALA A 139 -14.14 5.94 64.57
C ALA A 139 -14.70 6.51 65.88
N SER A 140 -15.07 7.80 65.92
CA SER A 140 -15.65 8.46 67.11
C SER A 140 -17.17 8.68 67.03
N GLY A 141 -17.83 8.10 66.02
CA GLY A 141 -19.25 8.27 65.73
C GLY A 141 -20.09 7.00 65.90
N ALA A 142 -19.78 6.19 66.91
CA ALA A 142 -20.58 5.06 67.37
C ALA A 142 -20.85 5.18 68.87
#